data_AF-A0A7S2JHS0-F1
#
_entry.id   AF-A0A7S2JHS0-F1
#
_cell.length_a   1.000
_cell.length_b   1.000
_cell.length_c   1.000
_cell.angle_alpha   90.00
_cell.angle_beta   90.00
_cell.angle_gamma   90.00
#
_symmetry.space_group_name_H-M   'P 1'
#
loop_
_entity.id
_entity.type
_entity.pdbx_description
1 polymer ?
#
loop_
_entity_poly.entity_id
_entity_poly.type
_entity_poly.pdbx_seq_one_letter_code
_entity_poly.pdbx_strand_id
1 'polypeptide(L)'
;SAWSAEDDEAMSFLIGLFQWITVFMGTFLGLVYGFTSGPLKLLPSHPKHKAVAYGFDHVYGPFLGMPGAPLRLVIGVGEVFAGFGLLLGVWGDALGFFGKDFGDVVRALIIVAAVGLITLAVTAASMHTYIDRMPGINLPLSILSSCFLLLRIFVVGPVYWGNQMLCTWLSVFVLLGLTAAVVVNKLYGQHESTVAEPNTRMQEMLQEVS
;
A
#
# COMPACT_ATOMS: atom_id res chain seq x y z
N SER A 1 -36.38 -14.74 -7.45
CA SER A 1 -36.96 -13.38 -7.43
C SER A 1 -36.78 -12.79 -8.81
N ALA A 2 -37.80 -12.12 -9.35
CA ALA A 2 -37.69 -11.46 -10.64
C ALA A 2 -37.05 -10.07 -10.41
N TRP A 3 -35.81 -9.90 -10.86
CA TRP A 3 -35.20 -8.58 -10.99
C TRP A 3 -35.84 -7.88 -12.18
N SER A 4 -36.19 -6.59 -12.03
CA SER A 4 -36.75 -5.79 -13.12
C SER A 4 -35.63 -5.16 -13.96
N ALA A 5 -35.90 -4.82 -15.21
CA ALA A 5 -34.92 -4.15 -16.07
C ALA A 5 -34.44 -2.79 -15.48
N GLU A 6 -35.28 -2.14 -14.68
CA GLU A 6 -34.94 -0.90 -13.97
C GLU A 6 -33.87 -1.14 -12.89
N ASP A 7 -33.91 -2.30 -12.22
CA ASP A 7 -32.89 -2.69 -11.23
C ASP A 7 -31.52 -2.94 -11.90
N ASP A 8 -31.51 -3.49 -13.11
CA ASP A 8 -30.29 -3.76 -13.88
C ASP A 8 -29.61 -2.47 -14.37
N GLU A 9 -30.40 -1.48 -14.81
CA GLU A 9 -29.88 -0.16 -15.22
C GLU A 9 -29.31 0.61 -14.03
N ALA A 10 -30.02 0.63 -12.90
CA ALA A 10 -29.55 1.28 -11.68
C ALA A 10 -28.25 0.65 -11.17
N MET A 11 -28.17 -0.68 -11.17
CA MET A 11 -26.96 -1.40 -10.77
C MET A 11 -25.77 -1.09 -11.69
N SER A 12 -26.00 -1.07 -13.00
CA SER A 12 -24.97 -0.75 -14.00
C SER A 12 -24.43 0.67 -13.81
N PHE A 13 -25.32 1.64 -13.55
CA PHE A 13 -24.94 3.01 -13.25
C PHE A 13 -24.08 3.11 -11.98
N LEU A 14 -24.49 2.44 -10.90
CA LEU A 14 -23.73 2.43 -9.65
C LEU A 14 -22.35 1.82 -9.81
N ILE A 15 -22.23 0.69 -10.51
CA ILE A 15 -20.94 0.05 -10.81
C ILE A 15 -20.02 1.02 -11.56
N GLY A 16 -20.55 1.70 -12.59
CA GLY A 16 -19.79 2.69 -13.36
C GLY A 16 -19.32 3.86 -12.49
N LEU A 17 -20.19 4.39 -11.62
CA LEU A 17 -19.83 5.46 -10.68
C LEU A 17 -18.71 5.03 -9.72
N PHE A 18 -18.86 3.86 -9.08
CA PHE A 18 -17.85 3.34 -8.16
C PHE A 18 -16.53 3.01 -8.87
N GLN A 19 -16.58 2.54 -10.12
CA GLN A 19 -15.39 2.35 -10.93
C GLN A 19 -14.60 3.66 -11.07
N TRP A 20 -15.25 4.76 -11.42
CA TRP A 20 -14.58 6.07 -11.51
C TRP A 20 -14.07 6.60 -10.16
N ILE A 21 -14.81 6.39 -9.06
CA ILE A 21 -14.34 6.71 -7.71
C ILE A 21 -13.04 5.96 -7.42
N THR A 22 -12.98 4.66 -7.71
CA THR A 22 -11.74 3.88 -7.51
C THR A 22 -10.62 4.32 -8.44
N VAL A 23 -10.90 4.78 -9.67
CA VAL A 23 -9.87 5.35 -10.56
C VAL A 23 -9.23 6.58 -9.93
N PHE A 24 -10.04 7.49 -9.37
CA PHE A 24 -9.52 8.69 -8.71
C PHE A 24 -8.66 8.34 -7.49
N MET A 25 -9.18 7.49 -6.60
CA MET A 25 -8.46 7.04 -5.41
C MET A 25 -7.17 6.29 -5.78
N GLY A 26 -7.26 5.39 -6.75
CA GLY A 26 -6.12 4.63 -7.24
C GLY A 26 -5.07 5.50 -7.92
N THR A 27 -5.49 6.54 -8.63
CA THR A 27 -4.57 7.53 -9.20
C THR A 27 -3.80 8.25 -8.10
N PHE A 28 -4.50 8.73 -7.07
CA PHE A 28 -3.86 9.38 -5.95
C PHE A 28 -2.88 8.45 -5.22
N LEU A 29 -3.31 7.23 -4.88
CA LEU A 29 -2.44 6.23 -4.24
C LEU A 29 -1.23 5.89 -5.11
N GLY A 30 -1.45 5.65 -6.39
CA GLY A 30 -0.40 5.30 -7.32
C GLY A 30 0.61 6.43 -7.54
N LEU A 31 0.17 7.69 -7.53
CA LEU A 31 1.06 8.86 -7.55
C LEU A 31 1.88 8.96 -6.26
N VAL A 32 1.23 8.84 -5.10
CA VAL A 32 1.92 8.90 -3.80
C VAL A 32 2.96 7.78 -3.69
N TYR A 33 2.59 6.52 -3.89
CA TYR A 33 3.53 5.42 -3.73
C TYR A 33 4.57 5.34 -4.86
N GLY A 34 4.12 5.51 -6.12
CA GLY A 34 4.96 5.38 -7.31
C GLY A 34 5.98 6.50 -7.49
N PHE A 35 5.60 7.74 -7.16
CA PHE A 35 6.43 8.92 -7.45
C PHE A 35 6.98 9.61 -6.21
N THR A 36 6.42 9.37 -5.01
CA THR A 36 6.89 10.02 -3.78
C THR A 36 7.50 9.03 -2.79
N SER A 37 6.69 8.12 -2.22
CA SER A 37 7.11 7.24 -1.10
C SER A 37 8.21 6.25 -1.51
N GLY A 38 8.05 5.60 -2.66
CA GLY A 38 9.02 4.63 -3.18
C GLY A 38 10.34 5.28 -3.59
N PRO A 39 10.33 6.28 -4.50
CA PRO A 39 11.55 6.97 -4.92
C PRO A 39 12.31 7.64 -3.76
N LEU A 40 11.61 8.16 -2.76
CA LEU A 40 12.21 8.67 -1.52
C LEU A 40 13.15 7.65 -0.85
N LYS A 41 12.77 6.37 -0.85
CA LYS A 41 13.55 5.28 -0.26
C LYS A 41 14.72 4.83 -1.14
N LEU A 42 14.57 4.97 -2.47
CA LEU A 42 15.52 4.42 -3.45
C LEU A 42 16.56 5.42 -3.95
N LEU A 43 16.18 6.67 -4.19
CA LEU A 43 17.01 7.65 -4.91
C LEU A 43 17.86 8.48 -3.95
N PRO A 44 19.20 8.36 -3.97
CA PRO A 44 20.08 9.11 -3.08
C PRO A 44 20.04 10.63 -3.28
N SER A 45 19.59 11.07 -4.46
CA SER A 45 19.42 12.48 -4.81
C SER A 45 18.18 13.11 -4.20
N HIS A 46 17.23 12.32 -3.68
CA HIS A 46 16.04 12.88 -3.05
C HIS A 46 16.44 13.63 -1.77
N PRO A 47 16.00 14.88 -1.53
CA PRO A 47 16.47 15.69 -0.40
C PRO A 47 16.34 14.99 0.96
N LYS A 48 15.22 14.30 1.16
CA LYS A 48 14.92 13.55 2.39
C LYS A 48 15.53 12.13 2.46
N HIS A 49 16.27 11.70 1.44
CA HIS A 49 16.81 10.33 1.38
C HIS A 49 17.73 10.00 2.55
N LYS A 50 18.60 10.93 2.95
CA LYS A 50 19.56 10.70 4.03
C LYS A 50 18.85 10.40 5.36
N ALA A 51 17.82 11.19 5.69
CA ALA A 51 17.02 10.99 6.89
C ALA A 51 16.26 9.65 6.83
N VAL A 52 15.67 9.33 5.69
CA VAL A 52 14.95 8.05 5.51
C VAL A 52 15.88 6.85 5.57
N ALA A 53 17.04 6.90 4.92
CA ALA A 53 18.06 5.84 4.99
C ALA A 53 18.51 5.62 6.44
N TYR A 54 18.81 6.70 7.16
CA TYR A 54 19.15 6.64 8.57
C TYR A 54 18.04 6.01 9.42
N GLY A 55 16.79 6.41 9.20
CA GLY A 55 15.62 5.85 9.86
C GLY A 55 15.46 4.36 9.61
N PHE A 56 15.67 3.88 8.39
CA PHE A 56 15.64 2.45 8.11
C PHE A 56 16.76 1.70 8.81
N ASP A 57 17.98 2.23 8.81
CA ASP A 57 19.15 1.56 9.38
C ASP A 57 19.14 1.53 10.91
N HIS A 58 18.58 2.54 11.57
CA HIS A 58 18.70 2.71 13.02
C HIS A 58 17.36 2.68 13.78
N VAL A 59 16.22 2.84 13.10
CA VAL A 59 14.90 2.83 13.73
C VAL A 59 14.10 1.63 13.24
N TYR A 60 13.74 1.61 11.96
CA TYR A 60 12.77 0.64 11.42
C TYR A 60 13.33 -0.77 11.28
N GLY A 61 14.56 -0.91 10.79
CA GLY A 61 15.24 -2.20 10.68
C GLY A 61 15.40 -2.86 12.06
N PRO A 62 16.07 -2.20 13.02
CA PRO A 62 16.19 -2.71 14.39
C PRO A 62 14.85 -3.01 15.06
N PHE A 63 13.85 -2.13 14.89
CA PHE A 63 12.50 -2.35 15.40
C PHE A 63 11.87 -3.63 14.83
N LEU A 64 12.11 -3.96 13.57
CA LEU A 64 11.58 -5.17 12.94
C LEU A 64 12.51 -6.39 13.08
N GLY A 65 13.67 -6.25 13.73
CA GLY A 65 14.68 -7.30 13.83
C GLY A 65 15.31 -7.66 12.48
N MET A 66 15.34 -6.72 11.52
CA MET A 66 15.87 -6.93 10.17
C MET A 66 16.94 -5.90 9.79
N PRO A 67 17.88 -6.23 8.88
CA PRO A 67 18.79 -5.23 8.33
C PRO A 67 18.02 -4.10 7.60
N GLY A 68 18.28 -2.85 7.98
CA GLY A 68 17.55 -1.67 7.51
C GLY A 68 17.66 -1.40 6.01
N ALA A 69 18.87 -1.39 5.46
CA ALA A 69 19.09 -1.10 4.05
C ALA A 69 18.38 -2.08 3.09
N PRO A 70 18.46 -3.42 3.25
CA PRO A 70 17.68 -4.35 2.43
C PRO A 70 16.17 -4.13 2.56
N LEU A 71 15.68 -3.93 3.79
CA LEU A 71 14.26 -3.67 4.04
C LEU A 71 13.78 -2.42 3.29
N ARG A 72 14.56 -1.33 3.37
CA ARG A 72 14.30 -0.08 2.66
C ARG A 72 14.19 -0.27 1.15
N LEU A 73 15.14 -1.02 0.56
CA LEU A 73 15.17 -1.27 -0.88
C LEU A 73 13.97 -2.11 -1.31
N VAL A 74 13.65 -3.18 -0.59
CA VAL A 74 12.50 -4.05 -0.90
C VAL A 74 11.19 -3.26 -0.81
N ILE A 75 10.99 -2.49 0.25
CA ILE A 75 9.78 -1.65 0.40
C ILE A 75 9.73 -0.58 -0.69
N GLY A 76 10.84 0.14 -0.92
CA GLY A 76 10.87 1.21 -1.93
C GLY A 76 10.58 0.70 -3.34
N VAL A 77 11.19 -0.43 -3.73
CA VAL A 77 10.93 -1.09 -5.02
C VAL A 77 9.47 -1.56 -5.10
N GLY A 78 8.97 -2.19 -4.02
CA GLY A 78 7.58 -2.63 -3.93
C GLY A 78 6.58 -1.50 -4.08
N GLU A 79 6.78 -0.36 -3.41
CA GLU A 79 5.93 0.83 -3.53
C GLU A 79 5.95 1.43 -4.93
N VAL A 80 7.13 1.49 -5.58
CA VAL A 80 7.26 1.95 -6.97
C VAL A 80 6.42 1.07 -7.89
N PHE A 81 6.66 -0.25 -7.88
CA PHE A 81 5.95 -1.18 -8.76
C PHE A 81 4.45 -1.25 -8.46
N ALA A 82 4.06 -1.27 -7.18
CA ALA A 82 2.66 -1.25 -6.80
C ALA A 82 1.99 0.06 -7.24
N GLY A 83 2.65 1.21 -7.06
CA GLY A 83 2.10 2.51 -7.45
C GLY A 83 1.91 2.63 -8.96
N PHE A 84 2.93 2.28 -9.75
CA PHE A 84 2.82 2.27 -11.22
C PHE A 84 1.84 1.23 -11.74
N GLY A 85 1.88 0.00 -11.20
CA GLY A 85 0.95 -1.06 -11.56
C GLY A 85 -0.49 -0.69 -11.26
N LEU A 86 -0.73 0.01 -10.15
CA LEU A 86 -2.06 0.48 -9.78
C LEU A 86 -2.53 1.60 -10.71
N LEU A 87 -1.67 2.57 -11.09
CA LEU A 87 -1.99 3.60 -12.08
C LEU A 87 -2.40 2.99 -13.43
N LEU A 88 -1.54 2.13 -13.98
CA LEU A 88 -1.79 1.48 -15.27
C LEU A 88 -3.02 0.57 -15.20
N GLY A 89 -3.18 -0.15 -14.09
CA GLY A 89 -4.30 -1.05 -13.86
C GLY A 89 -5.63 -0.32 -13.83
N VAL A 90 -5.78 0.69 -12.96
CA VAL A 90 -7.09 1.37 -12.79
C VAL A 90 -7.52 2.13 -14.03
N TRP A 91 -6.60 2.80 -14.73
CA TRP A 91 -6.91 3.51 -15.97
C TRP A 91 -7.14 2.56 -17.13
N GLY A 92 -6.31 1.52 -17.26
CA GLY A 92 -6.48 0.51 -18.31
C GLY A 92 -7.80 -0.25 -18.20
N ASP A 93 -8.21 -0.59 -16.97
CA ASP A 93 -9.50 -1.22 -16.68
C ASP A 93 -10.67 -0.25 -16.94
N ALA A 94 -10.57 1.01 -16.52
CA ALA A 94 -11.62 2.01 -16.73
C ALA A 94 -11.87 2.36 -18.19
N LEU A 95 -10.82 2.41 -18.99
CA LEU A 95 -10.91 2.73 -20.42
C LEU A 95 -11.20 1.49 -21.27
N GLY A 96 -11.30 0.30 -20.67
CA GLY A 96 -11.53 -0.95 -21.40
C GLY A 96 -10.38 -1.31 -22.34
N PHE A 97 -9.14 -0.90 -22.02
CA PHE A 97 -7.96 -1.20 -22.83
C PHE A 97 -7.63 -2.69 -22.86
N PHE A 98 -8.08 -3.44 -21.85
CA PHE A 98 -7.83 -4.86 -21.71
C PHE A 98 -9.01 -5.68 -22.23
N GLY A 99 -8.74 -6.73 -23.01
CA GLY A 99 -9.76 -7.72 -23.38
C GLY A 99 -10.34 -8.41 -22.14
N LYS A 100 -11.52 -9.06 -22.26
CA LYS A 100 -12.27 -9.61 -21.12
C LYS A 100 -11.42 -10.46 -20.17
N ASP A 101 -10.65 -11.40 -20.70
CA ASP A 101 -9.87 -12.34 -19.88
C ASP A 101 -8.69 -11.64 -19.18
N PHE A 102 -7.99 -10.76 -19.90
CA PHE A 102 -6.85 -10.03 -19.34
C PHE A 102 -7.30 -8.93 -18.37
N GLY A 103 -8.44 -8.28 -18.63
CA GLY A 103 -9.03 -7.29 -17.75
C GLY A 103 -9.37 -7.87 -16.38
N ASP A 104 -9.87 -9.10 -16.33
CA ASP A 104 -10.17 -9.78 -15.08
C ASP A 104 -8.91 -10.09 -14.25
N VAL A 105 -7.82 -10.49 -14.92
CA VAL A 105 -6.51 -10.66 -14.29
C VAL A 105 -5.99 -9.33 -13.75
N VAL A 106 -6.10 -8.25 -14.53
CA VAL A 106 -5.69 -6.91 -14.08
C VAL A 106 -6.47 -6.47 -12.84
N ARG A 107 -7.79 -6.68 -12.80
CA ARG A 107 -8.62 -6.39 -11.61
C ARG A 107 -8.14 -7.14 -10.38
N ALA A 108 -7.81 -8.42 -10.52
CA ALA A 108 -7.22 -9.18 -9.43
C ALA A 108 -5.87 -8.60 -8.98
N LEU A 109 -4.98 -8.25 -9.91
CA LEU A 109 -3.67 -7.67 -9.60
C LEU A 109 -3.78 -6.28 -8.94
N ILE A 110 -4.77 -5.46 -9.31
CA ILE A 110 -5.06 -4.19 -8.63
C ILE A 110 -5.39 -4.42 -7.15
N ILE A 111 -6.21 -5.43 -6.85
CA ILE A 111 -6.57 -5.78 -5.47
C ILE A 111 -5.32 -6.25 -4.72
N VAL A 112 -4.49 -7.10 -5.32
CA VAL A 112 -3.22 -7.56 -4.71
C VAL A 112 -2.28 -6.39 -4.42
N ALA A 113 -2.11 -5.46 -5.36
CA ALA A 113 -1.33 -4.25 -5.16
C ALA A 113 -1.87 -3.42 -4.00
N ALA A 114 -3.19 -3.23 -3.92
CA ALA A 114 -3.84 -2.51 -2.83
C ALA A 114 -3.67 -3.20 -1.47
N VAL A 115 -3.71 -4.54 -1.41
CA VAL A 115 -3.41 -5.30 -0.18
C VAL A 115 -1.95 -5.11 0.25
N GLY A 116 -1.01 -5.07 -0.70
CA GLY A 116 0.39 -4.71 -0.41
C GLY A 116 0.50 -3.31 0.21
N LEU A 117 -0.13 -2.32 -0.43
CA LEU A 117 -0.06 -0.92 0.01
C LEU A 117 -0.74 -0.68 1.36
N ILE A 118 -1.93 -1.24 1.61
CA ILE A 118 -2.59 -1.13 2.92
C ILE A 118 -1.75 -1.78 4.02
N THR A 119 -1.12 -2.94 3.74
CA THR A 119 -0.25 -3.63 4.69
C THR A 119 0.92 -2.73 5.09
N LEU A 120 1.58 -2.11 4.11
CA LEU A 120 2.66 -1.15 4.36
C LEU A 120 2.16 0.09 5.12
N ALA A 121 1.03 0.67 4.71
CA ALA A 121 0.47 1.88 5.32
C ALA A 121 0.06 1.66 6.79
N VAL A 122 -0.62 0.56 7.09
CA VAL A 122 -1.04 0.20 8.46
C VAL A 122 0.18 -0.09 9.33
N THR A 123 1.17 -0.79 8.80
CA THR A 123 2.42 -1.09 9.52
C THR A 123 3.17 0.18 9.85
N ALA A 124 3.38 1.05 8.85
CA ALA A 124 4.01 2.35 9.03
C ALA A 124 3.23 3.22 10.03
N ALA A 125 1.90 3.33 9.89
CA ALA A 125 1.06 4.09 10.82
C ALA A 125 1.15 3.56 12.26
N SER A 126 1.20 2.24 12.43
CA SER A 126 1.34 1.59 13.73
C SER A 126 2.71 1.88 14.35
N MET A 127 3.79 1.79 13.55
CA MET A 127 5.14 2.13 13.99
C MET A 127 5.25 3.61 14.38
N HIS A 128 4.73 4.53 13.57
CA HIS A 128 4.72 5.95 13.88
C HIS A 128 3.84 6.27 15.10
N THR A 129 2.71 5.60 15.27
CA THR A 129 1.88 5.77 16.49
C THR A 129 2.61 5.27 17.74
N TYR A 130 3.36 4.18 17.62
CA TYR A 130 4.10 3.62 18.75
C TYR A 130 5.35 4.46 19.10
N ILE A 131 6.13 4.84 18.09
CA ILE A 131 7.43 5.53 18.24
C ILE A 131 7.25 7.05 18.38
N ASP A 132 6.50 7.68 17.48
CA ASP A 132 6.34 9.14 17.43
C ASP A 132 5.12 9.66 18.20
N ARG A 133 4.28 8.75 18.74
CA ARG A 133 2.98 9.07 19.35
C ARG A 133 2.00 9.79 18.40
N MET A 134 2.32 9.86 17.11
CA MET A 134 1.50 10.45 16.07
C MET A 134 1.59 9.59 14.81
N PRO A 135 0.48 9.10 14.24
CA PRO A 135 0.50 8.22 13.06
C PRO A 135 0.98 8.91 11.76
N GLY A 136 0.99 10.25 11.74
CA GLY A 136 1.36 11.04 10.58
C GLY A 136 0.45 10.81 9.36
N ILE A 137 1.02 11.02 8.16
CA ILE A 137 0.31 10.86 6.88
C ILE A 137 -0.07 9.40 6.55
N ASN A 138 0.56 8.44 7.22
CA ASN A 138 0.34 7.01 6.94
C ASN A 138 -1.06 6.53 7.35
N LEU A 139 -1.68 7.13 8.37
CA LEU A 139 -3.04 6.77 8.78
C LEU A 139 -4.10 7.22 7.75
N PRO A 140 -4.13 8.47 7.27
CA PRO A 140 -4.99 8.85 6.16
C PRO A 140 -4.78 7.97 4.91
N LEU A 141 -3.53 7.62 4.59
CA LEU A 141 -3.22 6.74 3.46
C LEU A 141 -3.73 5.31 3.68
N SER A 142 -3.68 4.78 4.91
CA SER A 142 -4.21 3.45 5.22
C SER A 142 -5.73 3.42 5.12
N ILE A 143 -6.42 4.46 5.59
CA ILE A 143 -7.88 4.60 5.45
C ILE A 143 -8.26 4.68 3.97
N LEU A 144 -7.58 5.53 3.20
CA LEU A 144 -7.85 5.69 1.76
C LEU A 144 -7.62 4.37 1.00
N SER A 145 -6.52 3.67 1.30
CA SER A 145 -6.20 2.37 0.70
C SER A 145 -7.23 1.30 1.09
N SER A 146 -7.73 1.31 2.33
CA SER A 146 -8.79 0.42 2.80
C SER A 146 -10.08 0.65 2.02
N CYS A 147 -10.51 1.91 1.90
CA CYS A 147 -11.71 2.24 1.13
C CYS A 147 -11.57 1.82 -0.35
N PHE A 148 -10.41 2.08 -0.97
CA PHE A 148 -10.13 1.65 -2.34
C PHE A 148 -10.24 0.13 -2.49
N LEU A 149 -9.61 -0.61 -1.57
CA LEU A 149 -9.61 -2.07 -1.55
C LEU A 149 -11.02 -2.64 -1.42
N LEU A 150 -11.81 -2.13 -0.47
CA LEU A 150 -13.18 -2.59 -0.24
C LEU A 150 -14.06 -2.36 -1.48
N LEU A 151 -13.99 -1.18 -2.09
CA LEU A 151 -14.74 -0.89 -3.32
C LEU A 151 -14.31 -1.82 -4.47
N ARG A 152 -13.00 -2.08 -4.61
CA ARG A 152 -12.49 -2.99 -5.65
C ARG A 152 -12.87 -4.44 -5.42
N ILE A 153 -12.97 -4.92 -4.17
CA ILE A 153 -13.41 -6.28 -3.87
C ILE A 153 -14.92 -6.43 -4.09
N PHE A 154 -15.72 -5.52 -3.53
CA PHE A 154 -17.17 -5.72 -3.44
C PHE A 154 -17.95 -5.18 -4.64
N VAL A 155 -17.39 -4.24 -5.41
CA VAL A 155 -18.14 -3.58 -6.50
C VAL A 155 -17.52 -3.84 -7.88
N VAL A 156 -16.20 -3.71 -8.00
CA VAL A 156 -15.51 -3.73 -9.32
C VAL A 156 -14.70 -5.01 -9.55
N GLY A 157 -14.75 -5.95 -8.60
CA GLY A 157 -13.79 -7.07 -8.51
C GLY A 157 -13.78 -8.02 -9.71
N PRO A 158 -12.81 -8.96 -9.73
CA PRO A 158 -12.76 -9.98 -10.77
C PRO A 158 -14.01 -10.86 -10.71
N VAL A 159 -14.54 -11.18 -11.88
CA VAL A 159 -15.74 -12.00 -12.08
C VAL A 159 -15.38 -13.47 -12.00
N TYR A 160 -14.20 -13.87 -12.47
CA TYR A 160 -13.84 -15.29 -12.52
C TYR A 160 -13.25 -15.78 -11.20
N TRP A 161 -13.73 -16.94 -10.76
CA TRP A 161 -13.29 -17.61 -9.53
C TRP A 161 -11.77 -17.81 -9.46
N GLY A 162 -11.13 -18.18 -10.58
CA GLY A 162 -9.67 -18.38 -10.62
C GLY A 162 -8.89 -17.12 -10.25
N ASN A 163 -9.35 -15.95 -10.70
CA ASN A 163 -8.71 -14.67 -10.43
C ASN A 163 -9.02 -14.16 -9.02
N GLN A 164 -10.22 -14.46 -8.49
CA GLN A 164 -10.53 -14.27 -7.07
C GLN A 164 -9.59 -15.10 -6.19
N MET A 165 -9.38 -16.38 -6.50
CA MET A 165 -8.45 -17.25 -5.77
C MET A 165 -7.01 -16.76 -5.85
N LEU A 166 -6.55 -16.33 -7.02
CA LEU A 166 -5.23 -15.72 -7.20
C LEU A 166 -5.05 -14.51 -6.28
N CYS A 167 -6.04 -13.62 -6.29
CA CYS A 167 -6.07 -12.45 -5.42
C CYS A 167 -6.01 -12.84 -3.93
N THR A 168 -6.85 -13.78 -3.51
CA THR A 168 -6.90 -14.27 -2.12
C THR A 168 -5.55 -14.83 -1.68
N TRP A 169 -4.96 -15.74 -2.45
CA TRP A 169 -3.70 -16.38 -2.06
C TRP A 169 -2.53 -15.39 -2.00
N LEU A 170 -2.39 -14.53 -3.00
CA LEU A 170 -1.35 -13.50 -2.97
C LEU A 170 -1.53 -12.54 -1.79
N SER A 171 -2.77 -12.16 -1.49
CA SER A 171 -3.09 -11.33 -0.33
C SER A 171 -2.76 -12.02 0.99
N VAL A 172 -3.06 -13.31 1.12
CA VAL A 172 -2.72 -14.12 2.30
C VAL A 172 -1.21 -14.17 2.50
N PHE A 173 -0.41 -14.37 1.44
CA PHE A 173 1.06 -14.36 1.58
C PHE A 173 1.59 -13.02 2.10
N VAL A 174 1.05 -11.90 1.62
CA VAL A 174 1.42 -10.56 2.12
C VAL A 174 1.10 -10.43 3.62
N LEU A 175 -0.11 -10.82 4.02
CA LEU A 175 -0.56 -10.74 5.42
C LEU A 175 0.21 -11.69 6.34
N LEU A 176 0.56 -12.90 5.87
CA LEU A 176 1.39 -13.84 6.60
C LEU A 176 2.80 -13.30 6.80
N GLY A 177 3.40 -12.69 5.75
CA GLY A 177 4.69 -12.02 5.85
C GLY A 177 4.69 -10.91 6.90
N LEU A 178 3.65 -10.07 6.90
CA LEU A 178 3.49 -9.04 7.93
C LEU A 178 3.32 -9.65 9.33
N THR A 179 2.45 -10.64 9.47
CA THR A 179 2.18 -11.27 10.77
C THR A 179 3.46 -11.90 11.33
N ALA A 180 4.23 -12.60 10.48
CA ALA A 180 5.52 -13.14 10.85
C ALA A 180 6.49 -12.04 11.29
N ALA A 181 6.58 -10.92 10.56
CA ALA A 181 7.42 -9.78 10.95
C ALA A 181 7.01 -9.18 12.30
N VAL A 182 5.71 -9.03 12.56
CA VAL A 182 5.19 -8.54 13.84
C VAL A 182 5.46 -9.53 14.98
N VAL A 183 5.32 -10.84 14.74
CA VAL A 183 5.63 -11.88 15.73
C VAL A 183 7.13 -11.90 16.03
N VAL A 184 7.99 -11.84 15.01
CA VAL A 184 9.44 -11.75 15.17
C VAL A 184 9.81 -10.51 15.97
N ASN A 185 9.23 -9.34 15.66
CA ASN A 185 9.41 -8.13 16.46
C ASN A 185 8.95 -8.33 17.91
N LYS A 186 7.79 -8.95 18.15
CA LYS A 186 7.33 -9.20 19.52
C LYS A 186 8.28 -10.12 20.31
N LEU A 187 8.92 -11.08 19.64
CA LEU A 187 9.79 -12.07 20.28
C LEU A 187 11.25 -11.61 20.41
N TYR A 188 11.75 -10.82 19.46
CA TYR A 188 13.16 -10.44 19.32
C TYR A 188 13.41 -8.93 19.22
N GLY A 189 12.36 -8.15 19.04
CA GLY A 189 12.44 -6.71 18.84
C GLY A 189 12.99 -6.01 20.08
N GLN A 190 13.98 -5.16 19.85
CA GLN A 190 14.52 -4.31 20.90
C GLN A 190 13.54 -3.17 21.17
N HIS A 191 13.12 -3.04 22.44
CA HIS A 191 12.07 -2.15 22.89
C HIS A 191 12.36 -0.66 22.63
N GLU A 192 11.29 0.16 22.74
CA GLU A 192 11.20 1.62 22.53
C GLU A 192 12.45 2.42 22.96
N SER A 193 13.09 2.03 24.07
CA SER A 193 14.31 2.67 24.58
C SER A 193 15.48 2.66 23.60
N THR A 194 15.57 1.66 22.73
CA THR A 194 16.71 1.49 21.81
C THR A 194 16.59 2.37 20.56
N VAL A 195 15.36 2.70 20.17
CA VAL A 195 15.07 3.45 18.94
C VAL A 195 14.74 4.92 19.19
N ALA A 196 14.51 5.33 20.45
CA ALA A 196 14.10 6.69 20.80
C ALA A 196 15.13 7.77 20.41
N GLU A 197 16.41 7.57 20.73
CA GLU A 197 17.48 8.52 20.39
C GLU A 197 17.71 8.61 18.87
N PRO A 198 17.89 7.48 18.13
CA PRO A 198 17.96 7.53 16.67
C PRO A 198 16.72 8.14 16.02
N ASN A 199 15.53 7.88 16.55
CA ASN A 199 14.30 8.48 16.03
C ASN A 199 14.31 10.01 16.17
N THR A 200 14.75 10.53 17.31
CA THR A 200 14.88 11.98 17.54
C THR A 200 15.84 12.59 16.51
N ARG A 201 17.01 11.96 16.31
CA ARG A 201 17.99 12.40 15.31
C ARG A 201 17.43 12.38 13.88
N MET A 202 16.65 11.35 13.53
CA MET A 202 15.98 11.26 12.24
C MET A 202 15.00 12.43 12.03
N GLN A 203 14.21 12.79 13.05
CA GLN A 203 13.26 13.91 12.97
C GLN A 203 13.97 15.25 12.79
N GLU A 204 15.10 15.48 13.47
CA GLU A 204 15.93 16.68 13.25
C GLU A 204 16.41 16.77 11.79
N MET A 205 16.93 15.66 11.24
CA MET A 205 17.36 15.61 9.84
C MET A 205 16.22 15.87 8.85
N LEU A 206 14.98 15.50 9.19
CA LEU A 206 13.80 15.81 8.36
C LEU A 206 13.44 17.30 8.43
N GLN A 207 13.62 17.96 9.57
CA GLN A 207 13.37 19.39 9.77
C GLN A 207 14.44 20.26 9.11
N GLU A 208 15.70 19.82 9.06
CA GLU A 208 16.78 20.55 8.36
C GLU A 208 16.55 20.69 6.84
N VAL A 209 15.68 19.84 6.28
CA VAL A 209 15.42 19.74 4.82
C VAL A 209 14.01 20.23 4.45
N SER A 210 13.17 20.58 5.44
CA SER A 210 11.80 21.09 5.23
C SER A 210 11.79 22.61 5.05
#